data_AF-A0A1A8EHZ1-F1
#
_entry.id   AF-A0A1A8EHZ1-F1
#
_cell.length_a   1.000
_cell.length_b   1.000
_cell.length_c   1.000
_cell.angle_alpha   90.00
_cell.angle_beta   90.00
_cell.angle_gamma   90.00
#
_symmetry.space_group_name_H-M   'P 1'
#
loop_
_entity.id
_entity.type
_entity.pdbx_description
1 polymer ?
#
loop_
_entity_poly.entity_id
_entity_poly.type
_entity_poly.pdbx_seq_one_letter_code
_entity_poly.pdbx_strand_id
1 'polypeptide(L)'
;MLSHSRCLTRNFGRSLSAIRQGNNVFARRATAVLSASHPTTLNNDVKYNPRSSVFRIQYFRTSVAFRDEVITVKTPAFAESVTEGDVRWEKAVGDAVSEDEVVCEIETDKTSVQVPSPAAGVIEELLVPDGGKVEGGTPLFKLKKGAGAPKAAEAPKSEAPAAASPPPSAAPTPPPPPPSAVGPIPTTMPPVPPVPAHAMDTKPVSAIKPTAAQTAPSAQAEGGAKSARTESRVKMNRMRLRIAQRLKEAQNTCAMLTTFNEVDMSNITEMRKVYKDAFLKKHNIKLGFMSAFVKAAAYALTDQPAVNAVIDDTTKEIVYRDYVDISVAVATPKGLVVPVIRNVEGMNFTDIEKAINLLGEKARKNELAVEDMDGGTFTISNGGVFGSLFGTPIINPPQSAILGMHGIFDRPVAVGGKVEIRPMMYVALTYDHRLIDGREAVTFLRKIKSVVEDPRVLLLDM
;
A
#
# COMPACT_ATOMS: atom_id res chain seq x y z
N MET A 1 67.02 -25.66 -8.24
CA MET A 1 66.17 -26.87 -8.26
C MET A 1 64.85 -26.46 -8.91
N LEU A 2 64.71 -26.68 -10.22
CA LEU A 2 64.08 -27.86 -10.85
C LEU A 2 62.56 -27.84 -10.59
N SER A 3 61.72 -27.54 -11.61
CA SER A 3 61.25 -28.50 -12.65
C SER A 3 59.83 -28.97 -12.27
N HIS A 4 58.79 -29.14 -13.11
CA HIS A 4 58.59 -29.07 -14.56
C HIS A 4 57.08 -29.02 -14.86
N SER A 5 56.77 -28.55 -16.07
CA SER A 5 55.52 -28.64 -16.82
C SER A 5 54.92 -30.05 -16.95
N ARG A 6 53.64 -30.12 -17.38
CA ARG A 6 53.26 -30.89 -18.59
C ARG A 6 51.92 -30.45 -19.19
N CYS A 7 52.05 -29.86 -20.37
CA CYS A 7 51.05 -29.77 -21.43
C CYS A 7 50.84 -31.17 -22.05
N LEU A 8 49.63 -31.51 -22.48
CA LEU A 8 49.37 -32.54 -23.48
C LEU A 8 48.20 -32.13 -24.38
N THR A 9 48.55 -31.52 -25.51
CA THR A 9 47.82 -31.54 -26.77
C THR A 9 47.65 -32.96 -27.30
N ARG A 10 46.52 -33.26 -27.95
CA ARG A 10 46.41 -34.41 -28.87
C ARG A 10 45.66 -34.00 -30.15
N ASN A 11 46.44 -33.86 -31.22
CA ASN A 11 46.00 -33.79 -32.61
C ASN A 11 45.81 -35.22 -33.17
N PHE A 12 44.77 -35.40 -33.98
CA PHE A 12 44.65 -36.35 -35.10
C PHE A 12 43.67 -35.65 -36.07
N GLY A 13 43.94 -35.35 -37.34
CA GLY A 13 44.98 -35.81 -38.26
C GLY A 13 44.38 -36.75 -39.31
N ARG A 14 43.97 -36.19 -40.47
CA ARG A 14 43.95 -36.73 -41.87
C ARG A 14 42.78 -36.07 -42.64
N SER A 15 42.97 -35.20 -43.64
CA SER A 15 43.74 -35.22 -44.90
C SER A 15 43.00 -35.86 -46.08
N LEU A 16 43.20 -35.23 -47.26
CA LEU A 16 42.89 -35.61 -48.66
C LEU A 16 41.59 -34.99 -49.23
N SER A 17 41.70 -33.93 -50.06
CA SER A 17 41.87 -33.94 -51.55
C SER A 17 40.49 -33.96 -52.24
N ALA A 18 40.13 -33.27 -53.32
CA ALA A 18 40.78 -32.44 -54.33
C ALA A 18 39.69 -31.80 -55.23
N ILE A 19 40.00 -30.65 -55.82
CA ILE A 19 39.79 -30.33 -57.26
C ILE A 19 38.36 -30.15 -57.84
N ARG A 20 38.13 -28.89 -58.29
CA ARG A 20 37.50 -28.36 -59.53
C ARG A 20 35.98 -28.38 -59.80
N GLN A 21 35.61 -27.24 -60.42
CA GLN A 21 34.48 -26.97 -61.34
C GLN A 21 33.08 -26.98 -60.67
N GLY A 22 32.24 -25.95 -60.75
CA GLY A 22 31.98 -25.00 -61.83
C GLY A 22 30.69 -25.38 -62.56
N ASN A 23 29.50 -24.99 -62.06
CA ASN A 23 28.30 -24.59 -62.82
C ASN A 23 27.03 -24.49 -61.94
N ASN A 24 26.36 -23.34 -62.06
CA ASN A 24 24.92 -23.07 -62.25
C ASN A 24 23.79 -23.94 -61.64
N VAL A 25 22.73 -23.19 -61.26
CA VAL A 25 21.27 -23.47 -61.15
C VAL A 25 20.70 -23.86 -59.77
N PHE A 26 19.50 -23.30 -59.49
CA PHE A 26 18.52 -23.48 -58.38
C PHE A 26 18.65 -22.44 -57.25
N ALA A 27 17.83 -21.40 -57.09
CA ALA A 27 16.42 -21.14 -57.42
C ALA A 27 15.48 -22.27 -56.98
N ARG A 28 14.86 -22.15 -55.79
CA ARG A 28 13.58 -22.75 -55.31
C ARG A 28 13.57 -22.72 -53.77
N ARG A 29 12.45 -22.59 -53.06
CA ARG A 29 11.05 -22.25 -53.36
C ARG A 29 10.41 -22.12 -51.98
N ALA A 30 9.65 -21.06 -51.73
CA ALA A 30 8.63 -21.06 -50.70
C ALA A 30 7.55 -22.07 -51.11
N THR A 31 7.25 -23.05 -50.25
CA THR A 31 6.11 -23.95 -50.39
C THR A 31 4.93 -23.35 -49.65
N ALA A 32 4.09 -22.61 -50.39
CA ALA A 32 2.71 -22.33 -50.00
C ALA A 32 1.86 -23.57 -50.33
N VAL A 33 1.15 -24.09 -49.33
CA VAL A 33 0.19 -25.18 -49.50
C VAL A 33 -1.05 -24.62 -50.22
N LEU A 34 -1.21 -25.04 -51.47
CA LEU A 34 -2.39 -24.84 -52.30
C LEU A 34 -3.57 -25.62 -51.72
N SER A 35 -4.64 -24.92 -51.33
CA SER A 35 -5.99 -25.49 -51.28
C SER A 35 -6.72 -25.02 -52.53
N ALA A 36 -6.84 -25.95 -53.48
CA ALA A 36 -7.54 -25.76 -54.74
C ALA A 36 -9.05 -25.71 -54.49
N SER A 37 -9.66 -24.54 -54.68
CA SER A 37 -11.11 -24.42 -54.85
C SER A 37 -11.43 -24.58 -56.34
N HIS A 38 -12.02 -25.71 -56.71
CA HIS A 38 -12.68 -25.86 -58.00
C HIS A 38 -14.02 -25.12 -57.96
N PRO A 39 -14.34 -24.24 -58.93
CA PRO A 39 -15.68 -23.71 -59.08
C PRO A 39 -16.55 -24.75 -59.78
N THR A 40 -17.47 -25.38 -59.07
CA THR A 40 -18.57 -26.14 -59.66
C THR A 40 -19.58 -25.17 -60.26
N THR A 41 -19.54 -24.99 -61.58
CA THR A 41 -20.59 -24.31 -62.35
C THR A 41 -21.83 -25.20 -62.44
N LEU A 42 -22.88 -24.85 -61.72
CA LEU A 42 -24.22 -25.42 -61.90
C LEU A 42 -25.00 -24.54 -62.90
N ASN A 43 -25.23 -25.08 -64.09
CA ASN A 43 -26.19 -24.52 -65.05
C ASN A 43 -27.60 -24.62 -64.44
N ASN A 44 -28.24 -23.48 -64.18
CA ASN A 44 -29.65 -23.43 -63.82
C ASN A 44 -30.40 -22.69 -64.91
N ASP A 45 -30.95 -23.47 -65.83
CA ASP A 45 -31.79 -23.01 -66.93
C ASP A 45 -33.23 -22.91 -66.39
N VAL A 46 -33.60 -21.74 -65.86
CA VAL A 46 -34.99 -21.48 -65.44
C VAL A 46 -35.41 -20.07 -65.88
N LYS A 47 -36.38 -20.03 -66.79
CA LYS A 47 -37.03 -18.82 -67.31
C LYS A 47 -37.73 -18.06 -66.18
N TYR A 48 -37.47 -16.76 -66.14
CA TYR A 48 -38.03 -15.79 -65.18
C TYR A 48 -39.57 -15.71 -65.30
N ASN A 49 -40.28 -15.96 -64.20
CA ASN A 49 -41.72 -15.69 -64.08
C ASN A 49 -41.93 -14.70 -62.91
N PRO A 50 -42.44 -13.48 -63.14
CA PRO A 50 -42.53 -12.46 -62.10
C PRO A 50 -43.88 -12.57 -61.38
N ARG A 51 -43.92 -13.28 -60.25
CA ARG A 51 -44.84 -13.09 -59.10
C ARG A 51 -44.81 -14.27 -58.15
N SER A 52 -44.02 -14.17 -57.07
CA SER A 52 -44.39 -14.66 -55.73
C SER A 52 -43.32 -14.25 -54.71
N SER A 53 -43.77 -13.77 -53.55
CA SER A 53 -42.91 -13.34 -52.45
C SER A 53 -42.20 -14.52 -51.79
N VAL A 54 -40.90 -14.40 -51.52
CA VAL A 54 -40.22 -15.34 -50.62
C VAL A 54 -39.23 -14.59 -49.73
N PHE A 55 -39.42 -14.72 -48.43
CA PHE A 55 -38.55 -14.24 -47.37
C PHE A 55 -37.08 -14.62 -47.65
N ARG A 56 -36.19 -13.63 -47.57
CA ARG A 56 -34.75 -13.84 -47.74
C ARG A 56 -34.19 -14.39 -46.42
N ILE A 57 -34.16 -15.71 -46.27
CA ILE A 57 -33.46 -16.36 -45.15
C ILE A 57 -31.96 -16.19 -45.38
N GLN A 58 -31.33 -15.30 -44.62
CA GLN A 58 -29.87 -15.20 -44.56
C GLN A 58 -29.36 -16.28 -43.59
N TYR A 59 -28.68 -17.29 -44.13
CA TYR A 59 -27.95 -18.25 -43.32
C TYR A 59 -26.64 -17.61 -42.86
N PHE A 60 -26.55 -17.27 -41.57
CA PHE A 60 -25.26 -16.94 -40.96
C PHE A 60 -24.41 -18.20 -40.89
N ARG A 61 -23.32 -18.24 -41.68
CA ARG A 61 -22.34 -19.32 -41.65
C ARG A 61 -21.33 -18.98 -40.56
N THR A 62 -21.58 -19.42 -39.32
CA THR A 62 -20.54 -19.37 -38.29
C THR A 62 -19.49 -20.41 -38.63
N SER A 63 -18.25 -19.99 -38.87
CA SER A 63 -17.14 -20.90 -39.09
C SER A 63 -16.94 -21.73 -37.83
N VAL A 64 -17.05 -23.06 -37.95
CA VAL A 64 -16.83 -24.03 -36.86
C VAL A 64 -15.40 -23.97 -36.31
N ALA A 65 -14.47 -23.31 -37.02
CA ALA A 65 -13.04 -23.30 -36.72
C ALA A 65 -12.64 -22.66 -35.37
N PHE A 66 -13.50 -21.86 -34.72
CA PHE A 66 -13.16 -21.14 -33.49
C PHE A 66 -14.11 -21.42 -32.32
N ARG A 67 -14.93 -22.48 -32.40
CA ARG A 67 -15.99 -22.73 -31.40
C ARG A 67 -15.49 -23.26 -30.06
N ASP A 68 -14.24 -23.74 -30.01
CA ASP A 68 -13.59 -24.32 -28.83
C ASP A 68 -12.12 -23.87 -28.74
N GLU A 69 -11.84 -22.59 -29.00
CA GLU A 69 -10.48 -22.07 -28.91
C GLU A 69 -10.07 -21.93 -27.44
N VAL A 70 -9.11 -22.76 -27.00
CA VAL A 70 -8.52 -22.70 -25.66
C VAL A 70 -7.31 -21.77 -25.69
N ILE A 71 -7.42 -20.60 -25.04
CA ILE A 71 -6.36 -19.62 -24.91
C ILE A 71 -5.60 -19.89 -23.61
N THR A 72 -4.29 -20.05 -23.68
CA THR A 72 -3.44 -20.08 -22.47
C THR A 72 -3.04 -18.65 -22.11
N VAL A 73 -3.57 -18.15 -20.99
CA VAL A 73 -3.23 -16.82 -20.49
C VAL A 73 -1.92 -16.91 -19.72
N LYS A 74 -0.94 -16.08 -20.11
CA LYS A 74 0.38 -16.03 -19.48
C LYS A 74 0.47 -14.88 -18.49
N THR A 75 1.37 -15.00 -17.52
CA THR A 75 1.72 -13.94 -16.60
C THR A 75 2.15 -12.68 -17.37
N PRO A 76 1.57 -11.50 -17.08
CA PRO A 76 2.02 -10.23 -17.64
C PRO A 76 3.50 -10.00 -17.37
N ALA A 77 4.17 -9.20 -18.22
CA ALA A 77 5.55 -8.82 -17.96
C ALA A 77 5.63 -7.98 -16.67
N PHE A 78 6.51 -8.37 -15.74
CA PHE A 78 6.81 -7.58 -14.55
C PHE A 78 7.76 -6.43 -14.90
N ALA A 79 7.77 -5.36 -14.08
CA ALA A 79 8.78 -4.32 -14.17
C ALA A 79 10.18 -4.90 -13.92
N GLU A 80 11.23 -4.31 -14.50
CA GLU A 80 12.61 -4.84 -14.49
C GLU A 80 13.17 -5.16 -13.09
N SER A 81 12.56 -4.62 -12.03
CA SER A 81 12.97 -4.85 -10.63
C SER A 81 12.27 -6.02 -9.91
N VAL A 82 11.39 -6.79 -10.56
CA VAL A 82 10.64 -7.91 -9.95
C VAL A 82 10.64 -9.13 -10.89
N THR A 83 11.20 -10.25 -10.43
CA THR A 83 11.32 -11.49 -11.23
C THR A 83 10.26 -12.55 -10.91
N GLU A 84 9.69 -12.56 -9.70
CA GLU A 84 8.69 -13.55 -9.26
C GLU A 84 7.53 -12.89 -8.48
N GLY A 85 6.34 -13.50 -8.52
CA GLY A 85 5.16 -13.12 -7.74
C GLY A 85 4.33 -14.34 -7.30
N ASP A 86 3.50 -14.20 -6.25
CA ASP A 86 2.54 -15.24 -5.85
C ASP A 86 1.17 -14.94 -6.46
N VAL A 87 0.52 -15.97 -7.01
CA VAL A 87 -0.81 -15.83 -7.61
C VAL A 87 -1.89 -15.93 -6.52
N ARG A 88 -2.79 -14.95 -6.47
CA ARG A 88 -4.02 -15.02 -5.69
C ARG A 88 -5.21 -15.08 -6.63
N TRP A 89 -5.97 -16.17 -6.58
CA TRP A 89 -7.12 -16.35 -7.47
C TRP A 89 -8.36 -15.65 -6.91
N GLU A 90 -9.03 -14.86 -7.75
CA GLU A 90 -10.37 -14.32 -7.44
C GLU A 90 -11.48 -15.22 -8.01
N LYS A 91 -11.17 -16.00 -9.06
CA LYS A 91 -12.09 -16.92 -9.73
C LYS A 91 -11.57 -18.35 -9.76
N ALA A 92 -12.51 -19.31 -9.67
CA ALA A 92 -12.21 -20.73 -9.63
C ALA A 92 -12.31 -21.40 -11.01
N VAL A 93 -11.84 -22.66 -11.10
CA VAL A 93 -12.04 -23.51 -12.28
C VAL A 93 -13.55 -23.65 -12.54
N GLY A 94 -14.00 -23.36 -13.76
CA GLY A 94 -15.39 -23.44 -14.18
C GLY A 94 -16.17 -22.12 -14.12
N ASP A 95 -15.58 -21.05 -13.57
CA ASP A 95 -16.23 -19.74 -13.56
C ASP A 95 -16.21 -19.09 -14.96
N ALA A 96 -17.33 -18.43 -15.29
CA ALA A 96 -17.42 -17.60 -16.48
C ALA A 96 -16.75 -16.24 -16.24
N VAL A 97 -15.94 -15.82 -17.20
CA VAL A 97 -15.25 -14.53 -17.19
C VAL A 97 -15.59 -13.75 -18.45
N SER A 98 -15.79 -12.44 -18.29
CA SER A 98 -15.93 -11.50 -19.40
C SER A 98 -14.55 -11.04 -19.88
N GLU A 99 -14.50 -10.48 -21.09
CA GLU A 99 -13.29 -9.78 -21.56
C GLU A 99 -12.95 -8.62 -20.62
N ASP A 100 -11.67 -8.43 -20.35
CA ASP A 100 -11.09 -7.46 -19.39
C ASP A 100 -11.48 -7.65 -17.91
N GLU A 101 -12.18 -8.73 -17.56
CA GLU A 101 -12.51 -9.04 -16.17
C GLU A 101 -11.29 -9.62 -15.42
N VAL A 102 -11.05 -9.17 -14.19
CA VAL A 102 -9.92 -9.62 -13.36
C VAL A 102 -10.15 -11.07 -12.92
N VAL A 103 -9.16 -11.94 -13.20
CA VAL A 103 -9.24 -13.39 -12.88
C VAL A 103 -8.38 -13.75 -11.68
N CYS A 104 -7.19 -13.14 -11.59
CA CYS A 104 -6.28 -13.28 -10.47
C CYS A 104 -5.47 -12.00 -10.24
N GLU A 105 -5.03 -11.82 -9.01
CA GLU A 105 -4.11 -10.76 -8.61
C GLU A 105 -2.76 -11.41 -8.28
N ILE A 106 -1.71 -10.99 -8.97
CA ILE A 106 -0.36 -11.42 -8.68
C ILE A 106 0.22 -10.47 -7.64
N GLU A 107 0.38 -10.96 -6.42
CA GLU A 107 1.02 -10.22 -5.36
C GLU A 107 2.54 -10.31 -5.54
N THR A 108 3.17 -9.19 -5.88
CA THR A 108 4.63 -9.06 -5.89
C THR A 108 5.13 -8.37 -4.62
N ASP A 109 6.44 -8.23 -4.49
CA ASP A 109 7.08 -7.71 -3.30
C ASP A 109 6.82 -6.21 -3.03
N LYS A 110 6.37 -5.47 -4.04
CA LYS A 110 6.14 -4.02 -3.98
C LYS A 110 4.71 -3.63 -4.31
N THR A 111 4.08 -4.33 -5.25
CA THR A 111 2.73 -4.01 -5.73
C THR A 111 1.97 -5.28 -6.08
N SER A 112 0.65 -5.18 -6.15
CA SER A 112 -0.19 -6.26 -6.64
C SER A 112 -0.67 -5.93 -8.06
N VAL A 113 -0.44 -6.85 -9.00
CA VAL A 113 -0.74 -6.69 -10.43
C VAL A 113 -1.97 -7.51 -10.76
N GLN A 114 -3.01 -6.86 -11.27
CA GLN A 114 -4.23 -7.56 -11.71
C GLN A 114 -4.02 -8.17 -13.09
N VAL A 115 -4.43 -9.42 -13.27
CA VAL A 115 -4.40 -10.12 -14.55
C VAL A 115 -5.82 -10.14 -15.14
N PRO A 116 -6.12 -9.28 -16.13
CA PRO A 116 -7.41 -9.29 -16.81
C PRO A 116 -7.52 -10.48 -17.77
N SER A 117 -8.74 -10.95 -18.02
CA SER A 117 -9.03 -11.98 -19.01
C SER A 117 -8.97 -11.42 -20.44
N PRO A 118 -8.21 -12.02 -21.37
CA PRO A 118 -8.10 -11.53 -22.75
C PRO A 118 -9.33 -11.84 -23.63
N ALA A 119 -10.29 -12.63 -23.14
CA ALA A 119 -11.52 -12.95 -23.86
C ALA A 119 -12.64 -13.36 -22.90
N ALA A 120 -13.89 -13.33 -23.37
CA ALA A 120 -15.02 -13.91 -22.66
C ALA A 120 -15.04 -15.45 -22.81
N GLY A 121 -15.14 -16.17 -21.70
CA GLY A 121 -15.03 -17.63 -21.69
C GLY A 121 -15.17 -18.27 -20.32
N VAL A 122 -14.88 -19.57 -20.24
CA VAL A 122 -14.88 -20.34 -18.99
C VAL A 122 -13.45 -20.80 -18.68
N ILE A 123 -13.04 -20.69 -17.41
CA ILE A 123 -11.73 -21.16 -16.93
C ILE A 123 -11.72 -22.69 -16.90
N GLU A 124 -10.94 -23.35 -17.76
CA GLU A 124 -10.88 -24.82 -17.82
C GLU A 124 -9.91 -25.41 -16.79
N GLU A 125 -8.76 -24.77 -16.59
CA GLU A 125 -7.69 -25.34 -15.77
C GLU A 125 -6.81 -24.23 -15.19
N LEU A 126 -6.60 -24.25 -13.88
CA LEU A 126 -5.59 -23.44 -13.19
C LEU A 126 -4.28 -24.22 -13.17
N LEU A 127 -3.25 -23.71 -13.85
CA LEU A 127 -1.94 -24.38 -13.94
C LEU A 127 -1.06 -24.10 -12.72
N VAL A 128 -1.43 -23.11 -11.91
CA VAL A 128 -0.70 -22.68 -10.72
C VAL A 128 -1.65 -22.72 -9.52
N PRO A 129 -1.29 -23.40 -8.42
CA PRO A 129 -2.10 -23.42 -7.21
C PRO A 129 -2.24 -22.03 -6.60
N ASP A 130 -3.28 -21.81 -5.80
CA ASP A 130 -3.46 -20.56 -5.07
C ASP A 130 -2.29 -20.32 -4.08
N GLY A 131 -1.66 -19.16 -4.19
CA GLY A 131 -0.40 -18.81 -3.52
C GLY A 131 0.85 -19.46 -4.12
N GLY A 132 0.78 -20.00 -5.34
CA GLY A 132 1.92 -20.54 -6.09
C GLY A 132 2.79 -19.44 -6.71
N LYS A 133 4.10 -19.72 -6.83
CA LYS A 133 5.09 -18.82 -7.42
C LYS A 133 5.05 -18.84 -8.94
N VAL A 134 5.07 -17.66 -9.57
CA VAL A 134 5.12 -17.50 -11.03
C VAL A 134 6.17 -16.48 -11.46
N GLU A 135 6.80 -16.75 -12.60
CA GLU A 135 7.73 -15.84 -13.28
C GLU A 135 7.03 -15.14 -14.46
N GLY A 136 7.65 -14.08 -14.98
CA GLY A 136 7.13 -13.36 -16.14
C GLY A 136 7.00 -14.30 -17.35
N GLY A 137 5.80 -14.36 -17.95
CA GLY A 137 5.52 -15.22 -19.10
C GLY A 137 5.16 -16.69 -18.81
N THR A 138 5.11 -17.12 -17.53
CA THR A 138 4.61 -18.46 -17.17
C THR A 138 3.11 -18.60 -17.50
N PRO A 139 2.63 -19.75 -18.01
CA PRO A 139 1.21 -19.97 -18.24
C PRO A 139 0.43 -20.09 -16.91
N LEU A 140 -0.60 -19.27 -16.72
CA LEU A 140 -1.39 -19.19 -15.49
C LEU A 140 -2.62 -20.11 -15.52
N PHE A 141 -3.45 -19.95 -16.55
CA PHE A 141 -4.68 -20.73 -16.71
C PHE A 141 -5.06 -20.88 -18.19
N LYS A 142 -5.86 -21.91 -18.46
CA LYS A 142 -6.47 -22.15 -19.77
C LYS A 142 -7.90 -21.61 -19.77
N LEU A 143 -8.21 -20.79 -20.76
CA LEU A 143 -9.51 -20.15 -20.95
C LEU A 143 -10.14 -20.68 -22.23
N LYS A 144 -11.34 -21.26 -22.14
CA LYS A 144 -12.10 -21.66 -23.32
C LYS A 144 -12.97 -20.51 -23.83
N LYS A 145 -12.62 -19.97 -25.00
CA LYS A 145 -13.33 -18.87 -25.65
C LYS A 145 -14.68 -19.32 -26.19
N GLY A 146 -15.73 -18.54 -25.92
CA GLY A 146 -17.05 -18.75 -26.53
C GLY A 146 -17.92 -19.84 -25.89
N ALA A 147 -17.53 -20.40 -24.75
CA ALA A 147 -18.40 -21.23 -23.93
C ALA A 147 -19.41 -20.36 -23.17
N GLY A 148 -20.46 -19.93 -23.87
CA GLY A 148 -21.67 -19.49 -23.19
C GLY A 148 -22.22 -20.66 -22.37
N ALA A 149 -22.28 -20.51 -21.05
CA ALA A 149 -22.95 -21.50 -20.21
C ALA A 149 -24.39 -21.72 -20.72
N PRO A 150 -24.90 -22.96 -20.71
CA PRO A 150 -26.30 -23.21 -21.01
C PRO A 150 -27.17 -22.41 -20.04
N LYS A 151 -27.96 -21.51 -20.60
CA LYS A 151 -29.05 -20.82 -19.90
C LYS A 151 -29.95 -21.90 -19.29
N ALA A 152 -29.86 -22.08 -17.97
CA ALA A 152 -30.83 -22.86 -17.23
C ALA A 152 -32.22 -22.27 -17.51
N ALA A 153 -33.13 -23.15 -17.92
CA ALA A 153 -34.47 -22.83 -18.31
C ALA A 153 -35.23 -22.13 -17.17
N GLU A 154 -35.68 -20.93 -17.47
CA GLU A 154 -36.66 -20.17 -16.71
C GLU A 154 -38.05 -20.79 -16.99
N ALA A 155 -38.74 -21.23 -15.94
CA ALA A 155 -40.15 -21.59 -16.00
C ALA A 155 -41.03 -20.32 -16.02
N PRO A 156 -42.14 -20.27 -16.77
CA PRO A 156 -42.88 -19.03 -16.99
C PRO A 156 -44.02 -18.76 -15.96
N LYS A 157 -44.08 -17.47 -15.57
CA LYS A 157 -45.25 -16.57 -15.32
C LYS A 157 -46.33 -16.87 -14.25
N SER A 158 -46.44 -15.90 -13.33
CA SER A 158 -47.65 -15.13 -12.94
C SER A 158 -47.14 -13.94 -12.07
N GLU A 159 -47.58 -12.68 -12.06
CA GLU A 159 -48.57 -11.84 -12.77
C GLU A 159 -48.12 -10.38 -12.51
N ALA A 160 -48.45 -9.47 -13.43
CA ALA A 160 -48.33 -8.01 -13.27
C ALA A 160 -49.63 -7.43 -12.65
N PRO A 161 -49.83 -6.11 -12.52
CA PRO A 161 -48.97 -4.98 -12.14
C PRO A 161 -49.61 -4.15 -11.00
N ALA A 162 -48.83 -3.39 -10.21
CA ALA A 162 -49.39 -2.23 -9.51
C ALA A 162 -48.37 -1.10 -9.31
N ALA A 163 -48.72 0.02 -9.95
CA ALA A 163 -48.33 1.41 -9.77
C ALA A 163 -47.37 1.76 -8.62
N ALA A 164 -46.36 2.55 -9.02
CA ALA A 164 -45.51 3.34 -8.16
C ALA A 164 -46.29 4.22 -7.17
N SER A 165 -45.80 4.24 -5.93
CA SER A 165 -46.09 5.25 -4.92
C SER A 165 -44.77 5.66 -4.23
N PRO A 166 -44.63 6.93 -3.80
CA PRO A 166 -43.37 7.63 -3.57
C PRO A 166 -42.62 7.21 -2.28
N PRO A 167 -41.35 7.62 -2.11
CA PRO A 167 -40.53 7.22 -0.96
C PRO A 167 -41.09 7.73 0.37
N PRO A 168 -40.90 7.00 1.49
CA PRO A 168 -41.39 7.42 2.79
C PRO A 168 -40.66 8.68 3.26
N SER A 169 -41.46 9.69 3.57
CA SER A 169 -41.06 10.89 4.30
C SER A 169 -40.45 10.52 5.64
N ALA A 170 -39.41 11.26 5.98
CA ALA A 170 -38.73 11.28 7.26
C ALA A 170 -39.72 11.35 8.44
N ALA A 171 -39.48 10.50 9.45
CA ALA A 171 -40.02 10.71 10.79
C ALA A 171 -39.16 11.74 11.53
N PRO A 172 -39.76 12.62 12.33
CA PRO A 172 -39.11 13.78 12.92
C PRO A 172 -38.26 13.41 14.14
N THR A 173 -37.04 13.95 14.18
CA THR A 173 -36.22 14.03 15.40
C THR A 173 -36.92 14.87 16.47
N PRO A 174 -36.89 14.45 17.75
CA PRO A 174 -37.46 15.23 18.85
C PRO A 174 -36.74 16.59 19.02
N PRO A 175 -37.45 17.63 19.50
CA PRO A 175 -36.87 18.96 19.67
C PRO A 175 -35.79 19.00 20.76
N PRO A 176 -34.80 19.89 20.65
CA PRO A 176 -33.81 20.09 21.70
C PRO A 176 -34.46 20.73 22.95
N PRO A 177 -33.98 20.40 24.17
CA PRO A 177 -34.45 21.05 25.38
C PRO A 177 -34.09 22.55 25.40
N PRO A 178 -34.91 23.40 26.04
CA PRO A 178 -34.70 24.85 26.08
C PRO A 178 -33.44 25.25 26.88
N PRO A 179 -32.86 26.43 26.61
CA PRO A 179 -31.66 26.91 27.28
C PRO A 179 -31.95 27.17 28.76
N SER A 180 -31.23 26.47 29.64
CA SER A 180 -31.24 26.77 31.07
C SER A 180 -30.67 28.18 31.29
N ALA A 181 -31.51 29.03 31.87
CA ALA A 181 -31.14 30.34 32.36
C ALA A 181 -29.95 30.25 33.32
N VAL A 182 -29.00 31.16 33.13
CA VAL A 182 -27.88 31.40 34.03
C VAL A 182 -28.41 31.82 35.39
N GLY A 183 -28.38 30.90 36.35
CA GLY A 183 -28.48 31.22 37.77
C GLY A 183 -27.12 31.72 38.29
N PRO A 184 -27.10 32.60 39.31
CA PRO A 184 -25.86 33.16 39.84
C PRO A 184 -24.97 32.08 40.48
N ILE A 185 -23.68 32.22 40.25
CA ILE A 185 -22.59 31.36 40.75
C ILE A 185 -22.60 31.37 42.29
N PRO A 186 -22.72 30.23 42.99
CA PRO A 186 -22.60 30.18 44.44
C PRO A 186 -21.13 30.35 44.88
N THR A 187 -20.83 31.44 45.57
CA THR A 187 -19.52 31.78 46.17
C THR A 187 -19.29 31.12 47.53
N THR A 188 -19.62 29.84 47.69
CA THR A 188 -19.39 29.12 48.96
C THR A 188 -18.78 27.75 48.72
N MET A 189 -17.59 27.53 49.29
CA MET A 189 -16.86 26.27 49.25
C MET A 189 -17.69 25.12 49.85
N PRO A 190 -17.65 23.90 49.30
CA PRO A 190 -18.22 22.72 49.95
C PRO A 190 -17.46 22.42 51.27
N PRO A 191 -18.14 21.95 52.32
CA PRO A 191 -17.50 21.61 53.58
C PRO A 191 -16.55 20.40 53.43
N VAL A 192 -15.38 20.50 54.05
CA VAL A 192 -14.35 19.45 54.11
C VAL A 192 -14.91 18.25 54.90
N PRO A 193 -14.84 17.02 54.39
CA PRO A 193 -15.24 15.83 55.15
C PRO A 193 -14.33 15.63 56.39
N PRO A 194 -14.87 15.22 57.55
CA PRO A 194 -14.08 15.08 58.76
C PRO A 194 -13.05 13.95 58.64
N VAL A 195 -11.82 14.26 59.04
CA VAL A 195 -10.70 13.31 59.16
C VAL A 195 -11.05 12.26 60.23
N PRO A 196 -10.96 10.95 59.95
CA PRO A 196 -11.14 9.91 60.96
C PRO A 196 -10.02 9.98 62.01
N ALA A 197 -10.37 10.25 63.26
CA ALA A 197 -9.47 10.26 64.42
C ALA A 197 -9.32 8.87 65.06
N HIS A 198 -8.97 7.85 64.26
CA HIS A 198 -8.61 6.54 64.77
C HIS A 198 -7.31 6.03 64.15
N ALA A 199 -6.37 5.70 65.04
CA ALA A 199 -5.07 5.14 64.71
C ALA A 199 -5.24 3.82 63.95
N MET A 200 -4.49 3.68 62.86
CA MET A 200 -4.43 2.43 62.11
C MET A 200 -3.55 1.45 62.88
N ASP A 201 -4.16 0.51 63.59
CA ASP A 201 -3.47 -0.63 64.19
C ASP A 201 -3.02 -1.58 63.07
N THR A 202 -1.75 -1.47 62.68
CA THR A 202 -1.08 -2.46 61.83
C THR A 202 -0.79 -3.72 62.64
N LYS A 203 -1.56 -4.79 62.42
CA LYS A 203 -1.16 -6.14 62.84
C LYS A 203 -0.14 -6.72 61.83
N PRO A 204 1.02 -7.21 62.27
CA PRO A 204 2.04 -7.76 61.38
C PRO A 204 1.63 -9.10 60.77
N VAL A 205 1.88 -9.24 59.47
CA VAL A 205 1.72 -10.47 58.67
C VAL A 205 2.85 -11.43 59.02
N SER A 206 2.67 -12.26 60.06
CA SER A 206 3.44 -13.49 60.24
C SER A 206 2.82 -14.38 61.32
N ALA A 207 1.74 -15.11 60.98
CA ALA A 207 1.37 -16.39 61.62
C ALA A 207 0.04 -16.91 61.04
N ILE A 208 0.03 -17.42 59.80
CA ILE A 208 -1.00 -18.38 59.38
C ILE A 208 -0.30 -19.52 58.64
N LYS A 209 -0.27 -20.68 59.30
CA LYS A 209 0.32 -21.95 58.84
C LYS A 209 -0.67 -22.66 57.89
N PRO A 210 -0.24 -23.31 56.80
CA PRO A 210 -1.16 -23.95 55.85
C PRO A 210 -1.74 -25.24 56.44
N THR A 211 -3.07 -25.36 56.46
CA THR A 211 -3.78 -26.61 56.76
C THR A 211 -3.96 -27.42 55.47
N ALA A 212 -3.60 -28.70 55.53
CA ALA A 212 -3.68 -29.66 54.44
C ALA A 212 -5.13 -30.01 54.05
N ALA A 213 -5.33 -30.20 52.74
CA ALA A 213 -6.61 -30.54 52.12
C ALA A 213 -7.08 -31.96 52.47
N GLN A 214 -8.38 -32.11 52.71
CA GLN A 214 -9.10 -33.39 52.75
C GLN A 214 -9.95 -33.56 51.49
N THR A 215 -9.99 -34.78 50.98
CA THR A 215 -10.58 -35.27 49.74
C THR A 215 -12.09 -35.49 49.79
N ALA A 216 -12.80 -34.96 48.77
CA ALA A 216 -13.98 -35.42 48.00
C ALA A 216 -15.26 -35.97 48.71
N PRO A 217 -16.48 -35.73 48.18
CA PRO A 217 -16.95 -36.45 46.98
C PRO A 217 -17.73 -35.61 45.93
N SER A 218 -17.83 -36.21 44.75
CA SER A 218 -18.37 -35.70 43.47
C SER A 218 -19.87 -35.46 43.43
N ALA A 219 -20.29 -34.33 42.84
CA ALA A 219 -21.61 -34.14 42.24
C ALA A 219 -21.43 -33.85 40.73
N GLN A 220 -22.02 -34.72 39.91
CA GLN A 220 -22.12 -34.54 38.47
C GLN A 220 -23.00 -33.32 38.15
N ALA A 221 -22.47 -32.43 37.32
CA ALA A 221 -23.26 -31.51 36.51
C ALA A 221 -22.88 -31.77 35.05
N GLU A 222 -23.78 -32.42 34.31
CA GLU A 222 -23.80 -32.41 32.86
C GLU A 222 -24.14 -30.99 32.36
N GLY A 223 -23.67 -30.65 31.16
CA GLY A 223 -24.17 -29.49 30.42
C GLY A 223 -23.08 -28.50 30.06
N GLY A 224 -22.24 -28.87 29.10
CA GLY A 224 -21.16 -28.04 28.61
C GLY A 224 -21.61 -26.72 27.98
N ALA A 225 -20.90 -25.67 28.36
CA ALA A 225 -20.57 -24.55 27.49
C ALA A 225 -19.12 -24.15 27.77
N LYS A 226 -18.18 -25.05 27.48
CA LYS A 226 -16.80 -24.61 27.23
C LYS A 226 -16.89 -23.79 25.94
N SER A 227 -16.95 -22.46 26.07
CA SER A 227 -16.76 -21.54 24.94
C SER A 227 -15.56 -22.05 24.16
N ALA A 228 -15.80 -22.60 22.98
CA ALA A 228 -14.76 -23.16 22.15
C ALA A 228 -13.89 -21.99 21.73
N ARG A 229 -12.73 -21.84 22.38
CA ARG A 229 -11.70 -20.89 21.97
C ARG A 229 -11.25 -21.34 20.59
N THR A 230 -11.77 -20.71 19.56
CA THR A 230 -11.41 -20.99 18.18
C THR A 230 -10.21 -20.14 17.83
N GLU A 231 -9.16 -20.78 17.33
CA GLU A 231 -7.99 -20.12 16.77
C GLU A 231 -8.13 -20.12 15.26
N SER A 232 -8.03 -18.94 14.62
CA SER A 232 -7.91 -18.82 13.17
C SER A 232 -6.46 -18.56 12.79
N ARG A 233 -5.95 -19.34 11.83
CA ARG A 233 -4.59 -19.18 11.29
C ARG A 233 -4.71 -18.66 9.87
N VAL A 234 -4.13 -17.48 9.63
CA VAL A 234 -4.07 -16.86 8.30
C VAL A 234 -2.60 -16.76 7.90
N LYS A 235 -2.27 -17.25 6.71
CA LYS A 235 -0.90 -17.14 6.15
C LYS A 235 -0.63 -15.66 5.83
N MET A 236 0.55 -15.16 6.20
CA MET A 236 0.98 -13.83 5.77
C MET A 236 1.20 -13.80 4.26
N ASN A 237 0.76 -12.73 3.63
CA ASN A 237 1.00 -12.51 2.21
C ASN A 237 2.45 -12.04 1.95
N ARG A 238 2.92 -12.10 0.70
CA ARG A 238 4.31 -11.78 0.34
C ARG A 238 4.72 -10.37 0.76
N MET A 239 3.86 -9.39 0.47
CA MET A 239 4.11 -8.00 0.82
C MET A 239 4.29 -7.84 2.33
N ARG A 240 3.43 -8.45 3.15
CA ARG A 240 3.55 -8.41 4.61
C ARG A 240 4.82 -9.11 5.10
N LEU A 241 5.21 -10.22 4.50
CA LEU A 241 6.46 -10.92 4.83
C LEU A 241 7.69 -10.04 4.54
N ARG A 242 7.74 -9.41 3.36
CA ARG A 242 8.80 -8.46 2.98
C ARG A 242 8.87 -7.27 3.94
N ILE A 243 7.73 -6.66 4.28
CA ILE A 243 7.66 -5.55 5.25
C ILE A 243 8.16 -6.01 6.62
N ALA A 244 7.71 -7.16 7.11
CA ALA A 244 8.12 -7.69 8.41
C ALA A 244 9.63 -7.95 8.46
N GLN A 245 10.21 -8.52 7.39
CA GLN A 245 11.65 -8.74 7.28
C GLN A 245 12.41 -7.41 7.31
N ARG A 246 12.01 -6.42 6.48
CA ARG A 246 12.65 -5.10 6.45
C ARG A 246 12.59 -4.36 7.78
N LEU A 247 11.43 -4.35 8.44
CA LEU A 247 11.28 -3.72 9.75
C LEU A 247 12.17 -4.37 10.81
N LYS A 248 12.30 -5.71 10.77
CA LYS A 248 13.15 -6.41 11.73
C LYS A 248 14.63 -6.23 11.42
N GLU A 249 15.00 -6.17 10.15
CA GLU A 249 16.35 -5.85 9.69
C GLU A 249 16.77 -4.45 10.16
N ALA A 250 15.91 -3.43 10.00
CA ALA A 250 16.16 -2.08 10.50
C ALA A 250 16.50 -2.08 12.00
N GLN A 251 15.74 -2.81 12.82
CA GLN A 251 15.97 -2.92 14.26
C GLN A 251 17.25 -3.68 14.63
N ASN A 252 17.66 -4.65 13.83
CA ASN A 252 18.84 -5.44 14.12
C ASN A 252 20.13 -4.73 13.67
N THR A 253 20.03 -3.89 12.64
CA THR A 253 21.16 -3.17 12.05
C THR A 253 21.39 -1.81 12.71
N CYS A 254 20.33 -1.00 12.87
CA CYS A 254 20.45 0.36 13.41
C CYS A 254 20.49 0.34 14.94
N ALA A 255 21.35 1.14 15.56
CA ALA A 255 21.29 1.40 17.00
C ALA A 255 20.24 2.48 17.27
N MET A 256 18.96 2.10 17.16
CA MET A 256 17.86 3.05 17.17
C MET A 256 17.68 3.71 18.53
N LEU A 257 17.74 5.04 18.57
CA LEU A 257 17.35 5.84 19.73
C LEU A 257 16.29 6.85 19.32
N THR A 258 15.31 7.10 20.18
CA THR A 258 14.27 8.10 19.94
C THR A 258 14.36 9.24 20.95
N THR A 259 14.36 10.47 20.46
CA THR A 259 14.22 11.68 21.27
C THR A 259 12.89 12.38 20.94
N PHE A 260 12.37 13.15 21.89
CA PHE A 260 11.03 13.74 21.81
C PHE A 260 11.06 15.22 22.16
N ASN A 261 10.25 15.99 21.43
CA ASN A 261 9.93 17.37 21.77
C ASN A 261 8.41 17.58 21.68
N GLU A 262 7.90 18.49 22.49
CA GLU A 262 6.59 19.08 22.28
C GLU A 262 6.71 20.34 21.42
N VAL A 263 5.68 20.62 20.62
CA VAL A 263 5.61 21.76 19.71
C VAL A 263 4.27 22.47 19.93
N ASP A 264 4.32 23.78 20.18
CA ASP A 264 3.12 24.63 20.19
C ASP A 264 2.65 24.91 18.76
N MET A 265 1.46 24.42 18.42
CA MET A 265 0.88 24.55 17.09
C MET A 265 0.04 25.83 16.92
N SER A 266 0.03 26.75 17.91
CA SER A 266 -0.82 27.94 17.91
C SER A 266 -0.60 28.80 16.65
N ASN A 267 0.64 29.22 16.41
CA ASN A 267 0.97 30.17 15.34
C ASN A 267 0.76 29.57 13.95
N ILE A 268 1.15 28.31 13.74
CA ILE A 268 0.94 27.64 12.46
C ILE A 268 -0.56 27.38 12.20
N THR A 269 -1.33 27.09 13.25
CA THR A 269 -2.79 26.94 13.14
C THR A 269 -3.47 28.26 12.82
N GLU A 270 -3.04 29.35 13.44
CA GLU A 270 -3.51 30.71 13.14
C GLU A 270 -3.16 31.12 11.72
N MET A 271 -1.91 30.98 11.30
CA MET A 271 -1.45 31.26 9.94
C MET A 271 -2.31 30.51 8.91
N ARG A 272 -2.53 29.20 9.14
CA ARG A 272 -3.39 28.40 8.28
C ARG A 272 -4.82 28.93 8.27
N LYS A 273 -5.40 29.27 9.43
CA LYS A 273 -6.76 29.80 9.54
C LYS A 273 -6.95 31.08 8.75
N VAL A 274 -5.98 31.99 8.78
CA VAL A 274 -6.00 33.28 8.09
C VAL A 274 -5.84 33.11 6.57
N TYR A 275 -4.88 32.29 6.13
CA TYR A 275 -4.48 32.26 4.71
C TYR A 275 -5.06 31.11 3.89
N LYS A 276 -5.68 30.09 4.49
CA LYS A 276 -6.16 28.89 3.76
C LYS A 276 -7.03 29.19 2.54
N ASP A 277 -7.93 30.17 2.64
CA ASP A 277 -8.91 30.45 1.58
C ASP A 277 -8.28 31.26 0.43
N ALA A 278 -7.41 32.21 0.77
CA ALA A 278 -6.63 32.95 -0.21
C ALA A 278 -5.63 32.03 -0.94
N PHE A 279 -4.99 31.13 -0.19
CA PHE A 279 -4.08 30.12 -0.73
C PHE A 279 -4.80 29.17 -1.69
N LEU A 280 -5.96 28.66 -1.30
CA LEU A 280 -6.81 27.82 -2.15
C LEU A 280 -7.22 28.55 -3.43
N LYS A 281 -7.65 29.80 -3.35
CA LYS A 281 -8.03 30.60 -4.52
C LYS A 281 -6.86 30.85 -5.47
N LYS A 282 -5.67 31.14 -4.94
CA LYS A 282 -4.49 31.48 -5.75
C LYS A 282 -3.83 30.27 -6.39
N HIS A 283 -3.77 29.15 -5.66
CA HIS A 283 -2.97 27.99 -6.05
C HIS A 283 -3.80 26.74 -6.37
N ASN A 284 -5.12 26.80 -6.21
CA ASN A 284 -6.06 25.70 -6.39
C ASN A 284 -5.70 24.45 -5.55
N ILE A 285 -5.11 24.67 -4.37
CA ILE A 285 -4.71 23.59 -3.46
C ILE A 285 -4.91 23.99 -2.00
N LYS A 286 -5.27 23.03 -1.16
CA LYS A 286 -5.51 23.26 0.26
C LYS A 286 -4.18 23.43 0.99
N LEU A 287 -4.09 24.44 1.86
CA LEU A 287 -2.95 24.59 2.76
C LEU A 287 -3.06 23.56 3.90
N GLY A 288 -2.12 22.63 3.95
CA GLY A 288 -1.96 21.65 5.01
C GLY A 288 -0.97 22.10 6.08
N PHE A 289 -0.74 21.24 7.07
CA PHE A 289 0.37 21.40 8.02
C PHE A 289 1.64 20.70 7.53
N MET A 290 1.51 19.69 6.67
CA MET A 290 2.65 18.89 6.20
C MET A 290 3.70 19.74 5.48
N SER A 291 3.30 20.73 4.68
CA SER A 291 4.27 21.64 4.04
C SER A 291 5.17 22.37 5.03
N ALA A 292 4.64 22.79 6.19
CA ALA A 292 5.43 23.42 7.23
C ALA A 292 6.46 22.45 7.84
N PHE A 293 6.06 21.21 8.14
CA PHE A 293 6.98 20.20 8.69
C PHE A 293 8.01 19.71 7.68
N VAL A 294 7.60 19.49 6.43
CA VAL A 294 8.50 19.08 5.34
C VAL A 294 9.55 20.17 5.08
N LYS A 295 9.14 21.45 5.04
CA LYS A 295 10.08 22.56 4.88
C LYS A 295 10.96 22.77 6.11
N ALA A 296 10.41 22.66 7.32
CA ALA A 296 11.17 22.73 8.56
C ALA A 296 12.22 21.62 8.66
N ALA A 297 11.85 20.39 8.28
CA ALA A 297 12.76 19.26 8.22
C ALA A 297 13.87 19.51 7.19
N ALA A 298 13.54 19.97 5.98
CA ALA A 298 14.57 20.28 4.98
C ALA A 298 15.54 21.38 5.42
N TYR A 299 15.05 22.43 6.07
CA TYR A 299 15.88 23.47 6.68
C TYR A 299 16.80 22.89 7.77
N ALA A 300 16.26 22.07 8.67
CA ALA A 300 17.04 21.44 9.74
C ALA A 300 18.05 20.39 9.22
N LEU A 301 17.72 19.67 8.13
CA LEU A 301 18.61 18.68 7.50
C LEU A 301 19.81 19.36 6.83
N THR A 302 19.60 20.55 6.26
CA THR A 302 20.68 21.36 5.68
C THR A 302 21.66 21.85 6.76
N ASP A 303 21.13 22.22 7.93
CA ASP A 303 21.92 22.65 9.09
C ASP A 303 22.63 21.48 9.81
N GLN A 304 22.02 20.29 9.81
CA GLN A 304 22.54 19.07 10.42
C GLN A 304 22.72 17.96 9.36
N PRO A 305 23.76 18.03 8.49
CA PRO A 305 23.95 17.07 7.41
C PRO A 305 24.10 15.62 7.87
N ALA A 306 24.59 15.39 9.10
CA ALA A 306 24.72 14.05 9.69
C ALA A 306 23.37 13.32 9.80
N VAL A 307 22.27 14.06 10.00
CA VAL A 307 20.91 13.48 10.07
C VAL A 307 20.41 13.01 8.70
N ASN A 308 20.91 13.62 7.62
CA ASN A 308 20.60 13.26 6.23
C ASN A 308 21.57 12.21 5.64
N ALA A 309 22.64 11.90 6.35
CA ALA A 309 23.67 10.95 5.92
C ALA A 309 23.22 9.50 6.16
N VAL A 310 23.96 8.54 5.58
CA VAL A 310 23.78 7.10 5.80
C VAL A 310 25.10 6.40 6.06
N ILE A 311 25.07 5.33 6.84
CA ILE A 311 26.17 4.37 6.91
C ILE A 311 26.01 3.35 5.77
N ASP A 312 26.95 3.32 4.83
CA ASP A 312 27.03 2.21 3.88
C ASP A 312 27.73 1.03 4.54
N ASP A 313 26.93 0.06 4.97
CA ASP A 313 27.44 -1.15 5.63
C ASP A 313 28.30 -2.04 4.72
N THR A 314 28.28 -1.83 3.39
CA THR A 314 29.09 -2.59 2.42
C THR A 314 30.50 -2.03 2.33
N THR A 315 30.61 -0.72 2.14
CA THR A 315 31.91 -0.02 2.00
C THR A 315 32.49 0.40 3.35
N LYS A 316 31.68 0.39 4.42
CA LYS A 316 32.00 0.92 5.75
C LYS A 316 32.29 2.42 5.75
N GLU A 317 31.68 3.15 4.82
CA GLU A 317 31.78 4.60 4.68
C GLU A 317 30.49 5.29 5.13
N ILE A 318 30.61 6.58 5.49
CA ILE A 318 29.47 7.45 5.74
C ILE A 318 29.22 8.24 4.45
N VAL A 319 28.03 8.08 3.88
CA VAL A 319 27.61 8.80 2.68
C VAL A 319 26.79 10.02 3.09
N TYR A 320 27.39 11.19 2.95
CA TYR A 320 26.70 12.47 3.07
C TYR A 320 26.03 12.84 1.74
N ARG A 321 24.88 13.51 1.82
CA ARG A 321 24.10 13.95 0.65
C ARG A 321 23.82 15.44 0.75
N ASP A 322 24.16 16.15 -0.32
CA ASP A 322 23.97 17.61 -0.44
C ASP A 322 22.56 18.00 -0.90
N TYR A 323 21.67 17.02 -1.07
CA TYR A 323 20.27 17.19 -1.47
C TYR A 323 19.34 16.56 -0.43
N VAL A 324 18.10 17.05 -0.36
CA VAL A 324 17.12 16.60 0.62
C VAL A 324 15.88 16.02 -0.08
N ASP A 325 15.78 14.69 -0.09
CA ASP A 325 14.62 13.96 -0.60
C ASP A 325 13.81 13.39 0.58
N ILE A 326 12.61 13.91 0.82
CA ILE A 326 11.79 13.51 1.97
C ILE A 326 10.70 12.53 1.54
N SER A 327 10.79 11.32 2.08
CA SER A 327 9.75 10.30 2.03
C SER A 327 8.61 10.65 3.00
N VAL A 328 7.36 10.65 2.51
CA VAL A 328 6.18 10.93 3.35
C VAL A 328 5.30 9.70 3.39
N ALA A 329 5.09 9.14 4.58
CA ALA A 329 4.25 7.95 4.72
C ALA A 329 2.77 8.28 4.49
N VAL A 330 2.14 7.58 3.55
CA VAL A 330 0.72 7.74 3.19
C VAL A 330 -0.01 6.43 3.40
N ALA A 331 -1.10 6.48 4.14
CA ALA A 331 -1.97 5.32 4.31
C ALA A 331 -2.91 5.16 3.10
N THR A 332 -2.98 3.93 2.59
CA THR A 332 -3.86 3.51 1.49
C THR A 332 -4.68 2.29 1.91
N PRO A 333 -5.76 1.94 1.20
CA PRO A 333 -6.53 0.72 1.48
C PRO A 333 -5.70 -0.56 1.41
N LYS A 334 -4.69 -0.61 0.54
CA LYS A 334 -3.79 -1.77 0.38
C LYS A 334 -2.65 -1.81 1.41
N GLY A 335 -2.46 -0.73 2.17
CA GLY A 335 -1.43 -0.64 3.20
C GLY A 335 -0.73 0.71 3.25
N LEU A 336 0.41 0.75 3.93
CA LEU A 336 1.25 1.94 4.03
C LEU A 336 2.21 1.98 2.84
N VAL A 337 2.19 3.07 2.10
CA VAL A 337 3.16 3.37 1.04
C VAL A 337 3.93 4.63 1.41
N VAL A 338 5.16 4.76 0.92
CA VAL A 338 6.04 5.86 1.31
C VAL A 338 6.64 6.53 0.07
N PRO A 339 5.88 7.38 -0.64
CA PRO A 339 6.40 8.12 -1.77
C PRO A 339 7.41 9.20 -1.35
N VAL A 340 8.26 9.61 -2.29
CA VAL A 340 9.39 10.52 -2.09
C VAL A 340 9.14 11.87 -2.78
N ILE A 341 9.30 12.96 -2.02
CA ILE A 341 9.34 14.32 -2.55
C ILE A 341 10.81 14.70 -2.70
N ARG A 342 11.24 15.00 -3.93
CA ARG A 342 12.65 15.24 -4.25
C ARG A 342 13.05 16.70 -4.17
N ASN A 343 14.28 16.99 -3.78
CA ASN A 343 14.88 18.34 -3.72
C ASN A 343 14.03 19.35 -2.94
N VAL A 344 13.59 18.96 -1.74
CA VAL A 344 12.68 19.76 -0.90
C VAL A 344 13.32 21.07 -0.44
N GLU A 345 14.64 21.13 -0.34
CA GLU A 345 15.39 22.32 0.04
C GLU A 345 15.06 23.53 -0.85
N GLY A 346 14.84 23.30 -2.16
CA GLY A 346 14.49 24.35 -3.12
C GLY A 346 12.99 24.68 -3.22
N MET A 347 12.11 23.90 -2.59
CA MET A 347 10.65 24.04 -2.75
C MET A 347 10.04 25.07 -1.79
N ASN A 348 9.01 25.80 -2.23
CA ASN A 348 8.16 26.57 -1.33
C ASN A 348 6.97 25.72 -0.84
N PHE A 349 6.14 26.25 0.08
CA PHE A 349 4.99 25.52 0.62
C PHE A 349 4.00 25.08 -0.45
N THR A 350 3.80 25.87 -1.51
CA THR A 350 2.89 25.53 -2.60
C THR A 350 3.39 24.32 -3.38
N ASP A 351 4.67 24.27 -3.68
CA ASP A 351 5.27 23.18 -4.44
C ASP A 351 5.22 21.88 -3.63
N ILE A 352 5.49 21.98 -2.32
CA ILE A 352 5.39 20.85 -1.39
C ILE A 352 3.94 20.33 -1.31
N GLU A 353 2.94 21.21 -1.11
CA GLU A 353 1.54 20.78 -1.06
C GLU A 353 1.11 20.12 -2.38
N LYS A 354 1.54 20.67 -3.53
CA LYS A 354 1.24 20.08 -4.84
C LYS A 354 1.85 18.69 -5.00
N ALA A 355 3.12 18.53 -4.60
CA ALA A 355 3.80 17.24 -4.65
C ALA A 355 3.12 16.21 -3.74
N ILE A 356 2.80 16.58 -2.49
CA ILE A 356 2.08 15.72 -1.55
C ILE A 356 0.71 15.31 -2.10
N ASN A 357 -0.02 16.24 -2.69
CA ASN A 357 -1.35 15.96 -3.23
C ASN A 357 -1.27 15.00 -4.42
N LEU A 358 -0.37 15.27 -5.37
CA LEU A 358 -0.16 14.40 -6.54
C LEU A 358 0.24 12.97 -6.12
N LEU A 359 1.23 12.84 -5.24
CA LEU A 359 1.69 11.53 -4.77
C LEU A 359 0.62 10.84 -3.91
N GLY A 360 -0.13 11.60 -3.12
CA GLY A 360 -1.25 11.09 -2.33
C GLY A 360 -2.43 10.59 -3.18
N GLU A 361 -2.74 11.26 -4.29
CA GLU A 361 -3.74 10.80 -5.25
C GLU A 361 -3.29 9.52 -5.97
N LYS A 362 -2.05 9.49 -6.48
CA LYS A 362 -1.47 8.27 -7.06
C LYS A 362 -1.49 7.11 -6.06
N ALA A 363 -1.13 7.37 -4.80
CA ALA A 363 -1.13 6.36 -3.74
C ALA A 363 -2.52 5.76 -3.53
N ARG A 364 -3.55 6.61 -3.42
CA ARG A 364 -4.94 6.15 -3.22
C ARG A 364 -5.48 5.39 -4.43
N LYS A 365 -5.06 5.75 -5.64
CA LYS A 365 -5.42 5.07 -6.90
C LYS A 365 -4.60 3.81 -7.17
N ASN A 366 -3.58 3.53 -6.36
CA ASN A 366 -2.59 2.45 -6.57
C ASN A 366 -1.78 2.62 -7.87
N GLU A 367 -1.52 3.85 -8.28
CA GLU A 367 -0.77 4.23 -9.49
C GLU A 367 0.67 4.69 -9.17
N LEU A 368 1.14 4.46 -7.94
CA LEU A 368 2.52 4.79 -7.57
C LEU A 368 3.50 3.87 -8.30
N ALA A 369 4.42 4.50 -9.02
CA ALA A 369 5.53 3.80 -9.64
C ALA A 369 6.59 3.43 -8.59
N VAL A 370 7.49 2.51 -8.92
CA VAL A 370 8.56 2.10 -7.99
C VAL A 370 9.53 3.25 -7.74
N GLU A 371 9.74 4.08 -8.76
CA GLU A 371 10.61 5.25 -8.78
C GLU A 371 10.07 6.38 -7.89
N ASP A 372 8.74 6.42 -7.68
CA ASP A 372 8.09 7.36 -6.77
C ASP A 372 8.36 7.00 -5.29
N MET A 373 8.81 5.77 -4.99
CA MET A 373 9.05 5.28 -3.63
C MET A 373 10.53 5.08 -3.28
N ASP A 374 11.44 5.26 -4.25
CA ASP A 374 12.86 4.98 -4.09
C ASP A 374 13.71 6.24 -3.94
N GLY A 375 14.86 6.11 -3.29
CA GLY A 375 15.89 7.16 -3.22
C GLY A 375 15.63 8.29 -2.21
N GLY A 376 14.64 8.16 -1.33
CA GLY A 376 14.45 9.14 -0.25
C GLY A 376 15.59 9.11 0.77
N THR A 377 15.99 10.28 1.28
CA THR A 377 17.08 10.45 2.25
C THR A 377 16.59 10.55 3.69
N PHE A 378 15.36 11.00 3.89
CA PHE A 378 14.73 11.15 5.20
C PHE A 378 13.25 10.76 5.14
N THR A 379 12.66 10.26 6.23
CA THR A 379 11.23 9.92 6.29
C THR A 379 10.48 10.78 7.31
N ILE A 380 9.29 11.24 6.92
CA ILE A 380 8.27 11.78 7.82
C ILE A 380 7.07 10.83 7.85
N SER A 381 6.69 10.41 9.05
CA SER A 381 5.51 9.58 9.29
C SER A 381 4.55 10.30 10.21
N ASN A 382 3.28 10.40 9.83
CA ASN A 382 2.26 11.08 10.60
C ASN A 382 1.24 10.09 11.17
N GLY A 383 1.42 9.70 12.42
CA GLY A 383 0.46 8.88 13.17
C GLY A 383 -0.70 9.70 13.76
N GLY A 384 -0.58 11.03 13.77
CA GLY A 384 -1.58 11.94 14.32
C GLY A 384 -2.91 11.92 13.60
N VAL A 385 -2.92 11.60 12.31
CA VAL A 385 -4.16 11.41 11.53
C VAL A 385 -5.04 10.27 12.07
N PHE A 386 -4.45 9.35 12.85
CA PHE A 386 -5.14 8.23 13.52
C PHE A 386 -5.37 8.49 15.02
N GLY A 387 -5.10 9.69 15.50
CA GLY A 387 -5.26 10.04 16.93
C GLY A 387 -4.13 9.51 17.83
N SER A 388 -2.97 9.12 17.27
CA SER A 388 -1.81 8.73 18.07
C SER A 388 -1.29 9.93 18.88
N LEU A 389 -1.03 9.74 20.18
CA LEU A 389 -0.49 10.77 21.07
C LEU A 389 1.01 10.98 20.84
N PHE A 390 1.79 9.91 20.94
CA PHE A 390 3.19 9.81 20.53
C PHE A 390 3.56 8.34 20.35
N GLY A 391 4.63 8.07 19.61
CA GLY A 391 5.20 6.75 19.37
C GLY A 391 6.62 6.85 18.86
N THR A 392 7.31 5.72 18.84
CA THR A 392 8.69 5.59 18.35
C THR A 392 8.66 5.01 16.92
N PRO A 393 8.73 5.84 15.87
CA PRO A 393 8.75 5.34 14.51
C PRO A 393 9.98 4.47 14.26
N ILE A 394 9.82 3.43 13.43
CA ILE A 394 10.93 2.59 12.98
C ILE A 394 11.52 3.22 11.71
N ILE A 395 12.84 3.43 11.70
CA ILE A 395 13.60 3.92 10.54
C ILE A 395 13.31 3.05 9.32
N ASN A 396 13.21 3.67 8.15
CA ASN A 396 13.05 2.99 6.87
C ASN A 396 14.44 2.89 6.18
N PRO A 397 15.12 1.72 6.23
CA PRO A 397 16.42 1.58 5.59
C PRO A 397 16.34 1.87 4.07
N PRO A 398 17.38 2.46 3.46
CA PRO A 398 18.71 2.70 4.03
C PRO A 398 18.84 3.99 4.84
N GLN A 399 17.78 4.75 5.10
CA GLN A 399 17.90 6.04 5.79
C GLN A 399 18.39 5.89 7.24
N SER A 400 18.92 6.96 7.82
CA SER A 400 19.42 6.95 9.20
C SER A 400 18.51 7.62 10.22
N ALA A 401 17.42 8.28 9.79
CA ALA A 401 16.49 8.93 10.70
C ALA A 401 15.06 9.00 10.14
N ILE A 402 14.09 9.08 11.06
CA ILE A 402 12.67 9.24 10.76
C ILE A 402 12.01 10.18 11.78
N LEU A 403 11.23 11.13 11.27
CA LEU A 403 10.41 12.04 12.07
C LEU A 403 8.98 11.49 12.21
N GLY A 404 8.57 11.23 13.44
CA GLY A 404 7.20 10.90 13.82
C GLY A 404 6.43 12.14 14.22
N MET A 405 5.41 12.48 13.46
CA MET A 405 4.40 13.49 13.78
C MET A 405 3.16 12.84 14.39
N HIS A 406 2.60 13.45 15.43
CA HIS A 406 1.47 12.90 16.18
C HIS A 406 0.28 13.86 16.25
N GLY A 407 -0.74 13.48 17.01
CA GLY A 407 -1.97 14.26 17.11
C GLY A 407 -1.75 15.63 17.75
N ILE A 408 -2.59 16.59 17.35
CA ILE A 408 -2.65 17.90 17.97
C ILE A 408 -3.77 17.84 19.03
N PHE A 409 -3.42 18.12 20.28
CA PHE A 409 -4.35 18.11 21.39
C PHE A 409 -4.27 19.42 22.17
N ASP A 410 -5.41 19.97 22.56
CA ASP A 410 -5.45 21.11 23.47
C ASP A 410 -4.95 20.69 24.86
N ARG A 411 -3.92 21.36 25.36
CA ARG A 411 -3.31 21.07 26.66
C ARG A 411 -3.11 22.33 27.49
N PRO A 412 -3.28 22.25 28.82
CA PRO A 412 -2.88 23.32 29.71
C PRO A 412 -1.34 23.39 29.76
N VAL A 413 -0.77 24.51 29.35
CA VAL A 413 0.68 24.77 29.37
C VAL A 413 0.97 26.09 30.08
N ALA A 414 2.11 26.15 30.76
CA ALA A 414 2.55 27.37 31.45
C ALA A 414 3.21 28.32 30.45
N VAL A 415 2.57 29.46 30.17
CA VAL A 415 3.08 30.52 29.29
C VAL A 415 3.17 31.81 30.10
N GLY A 416 4.39 32.34 30.27
CA GLY A 416 4.60 33.60 31.02
C GLY A 416 4.07 33.55 32.46
N GLY A 417 4.13 32.39 33.12
CA GLY A 417 3.63 32.20 34.48
C GLY A 417 2.11 32.00 34.61
N LYS A 418 1.37 31.95 33.50
CA LYS A 418 -0.08 31.64 33.46
C LYS A 418 -0.32 30.28 32.83
N VAL A 419 -1.36 29.59 33.26
CA VAL A 419 -1.82 28.36 32.58
C VAL A 419 -2.74 28.78 31.43
N GLU A 420 -2.32 28.48 30.20
CA GLU A 420 -3.09 28.72 28.99
C GLU A 420 -3.35 27.40 28.27
N ILE A 421 -4.49 27.28 27.60
CA ILE A 421 -4.79 26.12 26.76
C ILE A 421 -4.18 26.38 25.39
N ARG A 422 -3.26 25.51 24.96
CA ARG A 422 -2.59 25.59 23.66
C ARG A 422 -2.74 24.28 22.88
N PRO A 423 -2.88 24.32 21.54
CA PRO A 423 -2.83 23.12 20.71
C PRO A 423 -1.39 22.60 20.66
N MET A 424 -1.12 21.49 21.33
CA MET A 424 0.21 20.90 21.43
C MET A 424 0.33 19.64 20.59
N MET A 425 1.49 19.44 19.95
CA MET A 425 1.86 18.20 19.26
C MET A 425 3.16 17.64 19.84
N TYR A 426 3.25 16.31 19.97
CA TYR A 426 4.53 15.65 20.19
C TYR A 426 5.17 15.25 18.86
N VAL A 427 6.44 15.57 18.72
CA VAL A 427 7.29 15.09 17.62
C VAL A 427 8.35 14.16 18.19
N ALA A 428 8.62 13.08 17.46
CA ALA A 428 9.63 12.09 17.82
C ALA A 428 10.63 11.97 16.68
N LEU A 429 11.92 12.03 16.99
CA LEU A 429 12.97 11.69 16.03
C LEU A 429 13.58 10.36 16.45
N THR A 430 13.38 9.32 15.66
CA THR A 430 14.17 8.09 15.80
C THR A 430 15.34 8.15 14.83
N TYR A 431 16.54 7.87 15.32
CA TYR A 431 17.77 7.96 14.55
C TYR A 431 18.72 6.80 14.87
N ASP A 432 19.60 6.49 13.92
CA ASP A 432 20.68 5.52 14.11
C ASP A 432 21.82 6.16 14.90
N HIS A 433 21.93 5.79 16.18
CA HIS A 433 22.91 6.34 17.11
C HIS A 433 24.35 5.88 16.81
N ARG A 434 24.55 5.04 15.79
CA ARG A 434 25.90 4.78 15.24
C ARG A 434 26.44 5.96 14.43
N LEU A 435 25.55 6.78 13.85
CA LEU A 435 25.87 7.91 12.98
C LEU A 435 25.57 9.25 13.65
N ILE A 436 24.39 9.37 14.26
CA ILE A 436 23.85 10.63 14.75
C ILE A 436 23.99 10.66 16.26
N ASP A 437 24.69 11.68 16.78
CA ASP A 437 24.84 11.86 18.21
C ASP A 437 23.62 12.56 18.83
N GLY A 438 23.41 12.36 20.14
CA GLY A 438 22.29 12.99 20.87
C GLY A 438 22.25 14.52 20.76
N ARG A 439 23.41 15.19 20.65
CA ARG A 439 23.48 16.65 20.43
C ARG A 439 22.88 17.05 19.07
N GLU A 440 23.19 16.32 18.02
CA GLU A 440 22.73 16.60 16.65
C GLU A 440 21.23 16.31 16.55
N ALA A 441 20.78 15.18 17.09
CA ALA A 441 19.37 14.82 17.13
C ALA A 441 18.50 15.85 17.88
N VAL A 442 18.96 16.33 19.05
CA VAL A 442 18.24 17.36 19.82
C VAL A 442 18.29 18.71 19.11
N THR A 443 19.43 19.08 18.50
CA THR A 443 19.55 20.33 17.74
C THR A 443 18.60 20.34 16.54
N PHE A 444 18.55 19.22 15.80
CA PHE A 444 17.65 19.02 14.69
C PHE A 444 16.17 19.17 15.09
N LEU A 445 15.71 18.46 16.13
CA LEU A 445 14.34 18.56 16.61
C LEU A 445 14.00 19.96 17.13
N ARG A 446 14.92 20.61 17.84
CA ARG A 446 14.74 21.99 18.30
C ARG A 446 14.59 22.97 17.14
N LYS A 447 15.34 22.77 16.06
CA LYS A 447 15.25 23.60 14.86
C LYS A 447 13.89 23.42 14.18
N ILE A 448 13.42 22.18 14.02
CA ILE A 448 12.05 21.90 13.55
C ILE A 448 11.01 22.57 14.46
N LYS A 449 11.13 22.41 15.77
CA LYS A 449 10.23 23.06 16.76
C LYS A 449 10.20 24.58 16.55
N SER A 450 11.35 25.23 16.45
CA SER A 450 11.43 26.69 16.28
C SER A 450 10.74 27.18 15.01
N VAL A 451 10.90 26.45 13.90
CA VAL A 451 10.27 26.80 12.62
C VAL A 451 8.76 26.57 12.64
N VAL A 452 8.29 25.49 13.27
CA VAL A 452 6.86 25.18 13.33
C VAL A 452 6.13 26.11 14.31
N GLU A 453 6.77 26.44 15.44
CA GLU A 453 6.25 27.41 16.41
C GLU A 453 6.29 28.83 15.85
N ASP A 454 7.27 29.18 15.01
CA ASP A 454 7.32 30.46 14.32
C ASP A 454 7.82 30.33 12.86
N PRO A 455 6.89 30.22 11.89
CA PRO A 455 7.26 30.10 10.47
C PRO A 455 8.06 31.28 9.92
N ARG A 456 8.08 32.44 10.60
CA ARG A 456 8.88 33.60 10.19
C ARG A 456 10.38 33.31 10.27
N VAL A 457 10.79 32.34 11.07
CA VAL A 457 12.19 31.88 11.16
C VAL A 457 12.72 31.48 9.78
N LEU A 458 11.90 30.83 8.94
CA LEU A 458 12.29 30.47 7.57
C LEU A 458 12.54 31.69 6.67
N LEU A 459 11.86 32.80 6.92
CA LEU A 459 12.01 34.04 6.13
C LEU A 459 13.23 34.85 6.56
N LEU A 460 13.62 34.71 7.83
CA LEU A 460 14.71 35.47 8.43
C LEU A 460 16.04 34.69 8.44
N ASP A 461 16.03 33.43 8.03
CA ASP A 461 17.20 32.53 8.02
C ASP A 461 17.87 32.44 9.41
N MET A 462 17.04 32.21 10.45
CA MET A 462 17.45 32.18 11.86
C MET A 462 17.49 30.79 12.49
#